data_AF-A0A221UWH4-F1
#
_entry.id   AF-A0A221UWH4-F1
#
_cell.length_a   1.000
_cell.length_b   1.000
_cell.length_c   1.000
_cell.angle_alpha   90.00
_cell.angle_beta   90.00
_cell.angle_gamma   90.00
#
_symmetry.space_group_name_H-M   'P 1'
#
loop_
_entity.id
_entity.type
_entity.pdbx_description
1 polymer ?
#
loop_
_entity_poly.entity_id
_entity_poly.type
_entity_poly.pdbx_seq_one_letter_code
_entity_poly.pdbx_strand_id
1 'polypeptide(L)'
;MFFKKKIKTSLSDFISALNSGRNNILNILAIKENIFRTESYEQILENPSDIAAGVVGVKTKFDIKAFEIFDNMLIKEHDNGDVKYIFYTSTRNFDKINEIADTIHSILGESLYNPEIHSSFTEKDKVLNLTRGTYQSLTDELVDVWVLEDITVLLQYRIDPMFEFSLFVTKHLPKEINREPRKNWTIAKHLKNDFSSIFSTQEDSKIEVQSEDGTIASVKYFYQLESKEFGIFDELEVQQGGNEKDFSFQKPTHLTFTSSTDITLVNMVEVVEKLIKMYGPDNGGTEELEVHELDILEDRRYWTGRSWGFNEVHGIYDVENPNDKMSYSVWVSYDDLGTGFTLTILSYDSLIEYFVAE
;
A
#
# COMPACT_ATOMS: atom_id res chain seq x y z
N MET A 1 -6.75 -39.07 24.17
CA MET A 1 -6.89 -39.14 22.70
C MET A 1 -7.66 -37.89 22.28
N PHE A 2 -6.96 -36.81 21.91
CA PHE A 2 -7.61 -35.58 21.44
C PHE A 2 -7.97 -35.77 19.97
N PHE A 3 -9.27 -35.77 19.65
CA PHE A 3 -9.73 -35.87 18.27
C PHE A 3 -9.45 -34.53 17.56
N LYS A 4 -8.54 -34.53 16.58
CA LYS A 4 -8.30 -33.35 15.72
C LYS A 4 -9.58 -33.02 14.96
N LYS A 5 -10.04 -31.78 15.07
CA LYS A 5 -11.26 -31.34 14.36
C LYS A 5 -10.91 -31.12 12.89
N LYS A 6 -11.45 -31.95 11.99
CA LYS A 6 -11.26 -31.78 10.53
C LYS A 6 -12.19 -30.67 10.02
N ILE A 7 -11.64 -29.70 9.29
CA ILE A 7 -12.45 -28.75 8.51
C ILE A 7 -13.10 -29.52 7.36
N LYS A 8 -14.41 -29.35 7.17
CA LYS A 8 -15.16 -30.07 6.13
C LYS A 8 -14.99 -29.46 4.75
N THR A 9 -14.85 -28.14 4.67
CA THR A 9 -14.65 -27.39 3.43
C THR A 9 -13.28 -27.73 2.82
N SER A 10 -13.25 -28.03 1.53
CA SER A 10 -12.00 -28.24 0.80
C SER A 10 -11.28 -26.90 0.57
N LEU A 11 -9.99 -26.94 0.23
CA LEU A 11 -9.26 -25.72 -0.14
C LEU A 11 -9.88 -25.07 -1.38
N SER A 12 -10.22 -25.88 -2.39
CA SER A 12 -10.83 -25.39 -3.62
C SER A 12 -12.15 -24.66 -3.36
N ASP A 13 -13.03 -25.23 -2.53
CA ASP A 13 -14.30 -24.59 -2.16
C ASP A 13 -14.08 -23.29 -1.36
N PHE A 14 -13.08 -23.31 -0.46
CA PHE A 14 -12.74 -22.15 0.35
C PHE A 14 -12.26 -20.98 -0.52
N ILE A 15 -11.26 -21.21 -1.37
CA ILE A 15 -10.68 -20.18 -2.24
C ILE A 15 -11.70 -19.71 -3.29
N SER A 16 -12.50 -20.62 -3.86
CA SER A 16 -13.56 -20.24 -4.81
C SER A 16 -14.62 -19.36 -4.17
N ALA A 17 -14.96 -19.61 -2.90
CA ALA A 17 -15.89 -18.77 -2.15
C ALA A 17 -15.33 -17.36 -1.91
N LEU A 18 -14.04 -17.23 -1.58
CA LEU A 18 -13.38 -15.92 -1.45
C LEU A 18 -13.39 -15.17 -2.78
N ASN A 19 -13.00 -15.85 -3.87
CA ASN A 19 -12.98 -15.28 -5.22
C ASN A 19 -14.39 -14.84 -5.71
N SER A 20 -15.45 -15.45 -5.16
CA SER A 20 -16.84 -15.08 -5.44
C SER A 20 -17.37 -13.96 -4.53
N GLY A 21 -16.51 -13.27 -3.77
CA GLY A 21 -16.87 -12.16 -2.88
C GLY A 21 -17.49 -12.56 -1.54
N ARG A 22 -17.39 -13.84 -1.12
CA ARG A 22 -17.84 -14.22 0.25
C ARG A 22 -16.74 -13.89 1.25
N ASN A 23 -17.02 -12.96 2.15
CA ASN A 23 -16.03 -12.45 3.12
C ASN A 23 -16.20 -12.96 4.56
N ASN A 24 -17.17 -13.83 4.85
CA ASN A 24 -17.31 -14.46 6.18
C ASN A 24 -16.53 -15.78 6.24
N ILE A 25 -15.25 -15.68 6.58
CA ILE A 25 -14.27 -16.79 6.58
C ILE A 25 -14.74 -17.97 7.45
N LEU A 26 -15.19 -17.72 8.68
CA LEU A 26 -15.65 -18.80 9.58
C LEU A 26 -16.88 -19.53 9.05
N ASN A 27 -17.82 -18.81 8.43
CA ASN A 27 -18.99 -19.42 7.81
C ASN A 27 -18.61 -20.31 6.62
N ILE A 28 -17.69 -19.87 5.76
CA ILE A 28 -17.21 -20.67 4.62
C ILE A 28 -16.55 -21.97 5.10
N LEU A 29 -15.78 -21.91 6.19
CA LEU A 29 -15.11 -23.06 6.79
C LEU A 29 -16.06 -23.96 7.61
N ALA A 30 -17.32 -23.54 7.79
CA ALA A 30 -18.28 -24.15 8.70
C ALA A 30 -17.71 -24.30 10.14
N ILE A 31 -16.98 -23.28 10.59
CA ILE A 31 -16.40 -23.19 11.92
C ILE A 31 -17.20 -22.19 12.76
N LYS A 32 -17.46 -22.55 14.01
CA LYS A 32 -18.04 -21.63 14.99
C LYS A 32 -16.91 -20.94 15.75
N GLU A 33 -17.05 -19.64 15.98
CA GLU A 33 -16.06 -18.82 16.70
C GLU A 33 -15.82 -19.27 18.14
N ASN A 34 -16.82 -19.86 18.80
CA ASN A 34 -16.71 -20.33 20.19
C ASN A 34 -15.73 -21.50 20.40
N ILE A 35 -15.13 -22.06 19.34
CA ILE A 35 -14.14 -23.13 19.48
C ILE A 35 -12.73 -22.60 19.72
N PHE A 36 -12.51 -21.31 19.50
CA PHE A 36 -11.23 -20.64 19.67
C PHE A 36 -11.04 -20.22 21.13
N ARG A 37 -9.79 -20.21 21.57
CA ARG A 37 -9.39 -19.61 22.83
C ARG A 37 -9.03 -18.15 22.56
N THR A 38 -9.63 -17.22 23.28
CA THR A 38 -9.19 -15.83 23.28
C THR A 38 -7.94 -15.71 24.16
N GLU A 39 -6.86 -15.16 23.62
CA GLU A 39 -5.66 -14.86 24.39
C GLU A 39 -5.89 -13.61 25.25
N SER A 40 -5.23 -13.52 26.41
CA SER A 40 -5.32 -12.35 27.26
C SER A 40 -4.52 -11.19 26.67
N TYR A 41 -4.83 -9.96 27.12
CA TYR A 41 -4.09 -8.77 26.71
C TYR A 41 -2.60 -8.88 27.04
N GLU A 42 -2.25 -9.44 28.20
CA GLU A 42 -0.85 -9.66 28.59
C GLU A 42 -0.12 -10.59 27.61
N GLN A 43 -0.78 -11.63 27.11
CA GLN A 43 -0.18 -12.55 26.12
C GLN A 43 0.01 -11.88 24.75
N ILE A 44 -0.85 -10.93 24.39
CA ILE A 44 -0.66 -10.12 23.18
C ILE A 44 0.55 -9.20 23.35
N LEU A 45 0.70 -8.60 24.53
CA LEU A 45 1.84 -7.72 24.83
C LEU A 45 3.20 -8.44 24.84
N GLU A 46 3.21 -9.75 25.07
CA GLU A 46 4.41 -10.58 24.98
C GLU A 46 4.93 -10.76 23.54
N ASN A 47 4.18 -10.31 22.52
CA ASN A 47 4.59 -10.36 21.11
C ASN A 47 4.75 -8.95 20.52
N PRO A 48 5.97 -8.37 20.52
CA PRO A 48 6.22 -7.03 20.00
C PRO A 48 5.76 -6.82 18.55
N SER A 49 5.82 -7.87 17.72
CA SER A 49 5.37 -7.81 16.33
C SER A 49 3.86 -7.67 16.20
N ASP A 50 3.09 -8.20 17.16
CA ASP A 50 1.63 -8.03 17.18
C ASP A 50 1.26 -6.61 17.60
N ILE A 51 1.97 -6.03 18.58
CA ILE A 51 1.78 -4.63 18.96
C ILE A 51 2.11 -3.69 17.80
N ALA A 52 3.26 -3.87 17.15
CA ALA A 52 3.67 -3.05 16.01
C ALA A 52 2.69 -3.15 14.83
N ALA A 53 2.05 -4.30 14.66
CA ALA A 53 1.04 -4.51 13.62
C ALA A 53 -0.38 -4.04 14.02
N GLY A 54 -0.56 -3.35 15.15
CA GLY A 54 -1.87 -2.85 15.60
C GLY A 54 -2.85 -3.94 16.05
N VAL A 55 -2.36 -5.11 16.46
CA VAL A 55 -3.22 -6.23 16.88
C VAL A 55 -3.85 -5.94 18.24
N VAL A 56 -5.18 -5.84 18.28
CA VAL A 56 -5.97 -5.60 19.50
C VAL A 56 -6.63 -6.86 20.06
N GLY A 57 -6.68 -7.94 19.27
CA GLY A 57 -7.28 -9.21 19.69
C GLY A 57 -6.66 -10.41 19.01
N VAL A 58 -6.47 -11.50 19.76
CA VAL A 58 -5.95 -12.77 19.23
C VAL A 58 -6.82 -13.94 19.71
N LYS A 59 -7.26 -14.77 18.77
CA LYS A 59 -8.00 -16.01 19.02
C LYS A 59 -7.26 -17.19 18.41
N THR A 60 -7.04 -18.25 19.18
CA THR A 60 -6.22 -19.39 18.77
C THR A 60 -7.02 -20.70 18.74
N LYS A 61 -6.74 -21.53 17.74
CA LYS A 61 -7.23 -22.90 17.65
C LYS A 61 -6.14 -23.83 17.15
N PHE A 62 -5.54 -24.56 18.08
CA PHE A 62 -4.60 -25.65 17.81
C PHE A 62 -5.34 -26.97 17.58
N ASP A 63 -4.62 -27.97 17.04
CA ASP A 63 -5.12 -29.31 16.74
C ASP A 63 -6.33 -29.34 15.79
N ILE A 64 -6.35 -28.43 14.83
CA ILE A 64 -7.25 -28.48 13.69
C ILE A 64 -6.66 -29.36 12.59
N LYS A 65 -7.45 -29.74 11.59
CA LYS A 65 -6.94 -30.27 10.33
C LYS A 65 -7.62 -29.52 9.19
N ALA A 66 -7.03 -28.39 8.83
CA ALA A 66 -7.48 -27.49 7.77
C ALA A 66 -6.74 -27.83 6.48
N PHE A 67 -7.49 -28.03 5.39
CA PHE A 67 -6.93 -28.32 4.05
C PHE A 67 -5.92 -29.48 4.05
N GLU A 68 -6.12 -30.43 4.96
CA GLU A 68 -5.30 -31.63 5.17
C GLU A 68 -3.85 -31.42 5.60
N ILE A 69 -3.35 -30.19 5.62
CA ILE A 69 -1.96 -29.85 5.96
C ILE A 69 -1.84 -28.97 7.21
N PHE A 70 -2.70 -27.95 7.37
CA PHE A 70 -2.57 -26.98 8.45
C PHE A 70 -3.20 -27.52 9.74
N ASP A 71 -2.43 -27.49 10.82
CA ASP A 71 -2.86 -28.01 12.11
C ASP A 71 -3.15 -26.93 13.16
N ASN A 72 -2.88 -25.67 12.82
CA ASN A 72 -3.16 -24.52 13.68
C ASN A 72 -3.88 -23.42 12.92
N MET A 73 -4.76 -22.70 13.63
CA MET A 73 -5.45 -21.53 13.12
C MET A 73 -5.42 -20.39 14.15
N LEU A 74 -5.15 -19.17 13.69
CA LEU A 74 -5.23 -17.94 14.48
C LEU A 74 -6.21 -16.97 13.81
N ILE A 75 -6.84 -16.13 14.61
CA ILE A 75 -7.57 -14.95 14.15
C ILE A 75 -6.96 -13.77 14.89
N LYS A 76 -6.46 -12.79 14.15
CA LYS A 76 -5.97 -11.52 14.68
C LYS A 76 -6.95 -10.42 14.27
N GLU A 77 -7.37 -9.63 15.24
CA GLU A 77 -8.21 -8.45 15.07
C GLU A 77 -7.30 -7.22 15.23
N HIS A 78 -7.33 -6.33 14.25
CA HIS A 78 -6.52 -5.13 14.21
C HIS A 78 -7.34 -3.89 14.58
N ASP A 79 -6.67 -2.85 15.10
CA ASP A 79 -7.28 -1.56 15.45
C ASP A 79 -7.92 -0.84 14.26
N ASN A 80 -7.35 -0.98 13.07
CA ASN A 80 -7.91 -0.48 11.80
C ASN A 80 -9.18 -1.24 11.34
N GLY A 81 -9.61 -2.27 12.09
CA GLY A 81 -10.80 -3.08 11.80
C GLY A 81 -10.53 -4.29 10.91
N ASP A 82 -9.30 -4.49 10.42
CA ASP A 82 -8.93 -5.67 9.65
C ASP A 82 -8.96 -6.94 10.51
N VAL A 83 -9.30 -8.05 9.87
CA VAL A 83 -9.29 -9.37 10.52
C VAL A 83 -8.46 -10.34 9.70
N LYS A 84 -7.37 -10.81 10.31
CA LYS A 84 -6.40 -11.72 9.68
C LYS A 84 -6.57 -13.15 10.19
N TYR A 85 -6.94 -14.05 9.29
CA TYR A 85 -7.07 -15.48 9.54
C TYR A 85 -5.79 -16.17 9.09
N ILE A 86 -5.13 -16.88 10.01
CA ILE A 86 -3.82 -17.49 9.77
C ILE A 86 -3.96 -19.00 9.93
N PHE A 87 -3.75 -19.76 8.87
CA PHE A 87 -3.57 -21.21 8.92
C PHE A 87 -2.09 -21.50 8.83
N TYR A 88 -1.54 -22.30 9.74
CA TYR A 88 -0.12 -22.61 9.70
C TYR A 88 0.20 -23.98 10.26
N THR A 89 1.36 -24.49 9.86
CA THR A 89 1.94 -25.74 10.34
C THR A 89 3.46 -25.74 10.13
N SER A 90 4.16 -26.67 10.77
CA SER A 90 5.55 -26.98 10.43
C SER A 90 5.58 -28.26 9.59
N THR A 91 5.99 -28.15 8.33
CA THR A 91 5.94 -29.28 7.38
C THR A 91 7.09 -29.25 6.38
N ARG A 92 7.57 -30.44 6.01
CA ARG A 92 8.56 -30.67 4.94
C ARG A 92 7.95 -31.41 3.75
N ASN A 93 6.63 -31.56 3.74
CA ASN A 93 5.94 -32.34 2.72
C ASN A 93 5.77 -31.52 1.44
N PHE A 94 6.73 -31.67 0.52
CA PHE A 94 6.74 -31.02 -0.79
C PHE A 94 5.44 -31.22 -1.58
N ASP A 95 4.95 -32.47 -1.67
CA ASP A 95 3.75 -32.78 -2.45
C ASP A 95 2.53 -32.03 -1.92
N LYS A 96 2.37 -31.98 -0.58
CA LYS A 96 1.28 -31.25 0.06
C LYS A 96 1.41 -29.74 -0.06
N ILE A 97 2.62 -29.18 0.02
CA ILE A 97 2.85 -27.75 -0.20
C ILE A 97 2.48 -27.37 -1.64
N ASN A 98 2.93 -28.15 -2.63
CA ASN A 98 2.60 -27.92 -4.03
C ASN A 98 1.11 -28.09 -4.32
N GLU A 99 0.46 -29.11 -3.77
CA GLU A 99 -0.99 -29.31 -3.95
C GLU A 99 -1.79 -28.07 -3.51
N ILE A 100 -1.40 -27.46 -2.38
CA ILE A 100 -2.04 -26.24 -1.86
C ILE A 100 -1.78 -25.06 -2.81
N ALA A 101 -0.52 -24.82 -3.18
CA ALA A 101 -0.14 -23.70 -4.04
C ALA A 101 -0.80 -23.81 -5.44
N ASP A 102 -0.72 -24.98 -6.07
CA ASP A 102 -1.30 -25.23 -7.40
C ASP A 102 -2.82 -25.08 -7.37
N THR A 103 -3.48 -25.50 -6.28
CA THR A 103 -4.93 -25.31 -6.12
C THR A 103 -5.27 -23.81 -6.07
N ILE A 104 -4.53 -23.01 -5.30
CA ILE A 104 -4.78 -21.56 -5.20
C ILE A 104 -4.54 -20.88 -6.55
N HIS A 105 -3.40 -21.15 -7.20
CA HIS A 105 -3.09 -20.60 -8.54
C HIS A 105 -4.12 -20.98 -9.59
N SER A 106 -4.64 -22.20 -9.57
CA SER A 106 -5.65 -22.64 -10.53
C SER A 106 -6.97 -21.87 -10.43
N ILE A 107 -7.26 -21.26 -9.27
CA ILE A 107 -8.51 -20.54 -8.99
C ILE A 107 -8.31 -19.02 -9.08
N LEU A 108 -7.22 -18.51 -8.51
CA LEU A 108 -6.94 -17.07 -8.41
C LEU A 108 -6.03 -16.54 -9.53
N GLY A 109 -5.35 -17.43 -10.27
CA GLY A 109 -4.41 -17.06 -11.33
C GLY A 109 -3.01 -16.72 -10.83
N GLU A 110 -2.35 -15.81 -11.53
CA GLU A 110 -1.00 -15.35 -11.21
C GLU A 110 -0.98 -14.58 -9.88
N SER A 111 0.08 -14.78 -9.10
CA SER A 111 0.32 -14.10 -7.83
C SER A 111 1.22 -12.87 -8.01
N LEU A 112 1.14 -11.96 -7.04
CA LEU A 112 2.06 -10.88 -6.84
C LEU A 112 3.14 -11.31 -5.84
N TYR A 113 4.40 -10.97 -6.11
CA TYR A 113 5.53 -11.10 -5.19
C TYR A 113 6.65 -10.17 -5.65
N ASN A 114 7.58 -9.82 -4.76
CA ASN A 114 8.77 -9.07 -5.15
C ASN A 114 9.90 -10.06 -5.51
N PRO A 115 10.26 -10.23 -6.79
CA PRO A 115 11.28 -11.20 -7.21
C PRO A 115 12.70 -10.85 -6.74
N GLU A 116 12.94 -9.62 -6.28
CA GLU A 116 14.23 -9.21 -5.71
C GLU A 116 14.41 -9.70 -4.27
N ILE A 117 13.31 -9.92 -3.55
CA ILE A 117 13.30 -10.23 -2.11
C ILE A 117 12.75 -11.62 -1.83
N HIS A 118 11.88 -12.16 -2.69
CA HIS A 118 11.20 -13.43 -2.47
C HIS A 118 11.11 -14.25 -3.74
N SER A 119 10.89 -15.55 -3.53
CA SER A 119 10.61 -16.52 -4.59
C SER A 119 9.14 -16.89 -4.62
N SER A 120 8.63 -17.39 -5.75
CA SER A 120 7.23 -17.82 -5.88
C SER A 120 7.08 -19.33 -5.79
N PHE A 121 5.91 -19.84 -5.38
CA PHE A 121 5.61 -21.29 -5.38
C PHE A 121 5.51 -21.88 -6.80
N THR A 122 5.56 -21.05 -7.83
CA THR A 122 5.76 -21.47 -9.23
C THR A 122 7.16 -22.03 -9.47
N GLU A 123 8.17 -21.63 -8.69
CA GLU A 123 9.56 -22.11 -8.77
C GLU A 123 9.75 -23.43 -8.03
N LYS A 124 9.26 -24.54 -8.60
CA LYS A 124 9.20 -25.87 -7.94
C LYS A 124 10.54 -26.37 -7.38
N ASP A 125 11.65 -26.06 -8.02
CA ASP A 125 12.98 -26.44 -7.52
C ASP A 125 13.32 -25.72 -6.20
N LYS A 126 12.93 -24.46 -6.03
CA LYS A 126 13.12 -23.72 -4.78
C LYS A 126 12.25 -24.29 -3.66
N VAL A 127 10.99 -24.64 -3.96
CA VAL A 127 10.09 -25.34 -3.02
C VAL A 127 10.72 -26.66 -2.55
N LEU A 128 11.30 -27.44 -3.47
CA LEU A 128 11.95 -28.69 -3.14
C LEU A 128 13.21 -28.49 -2.28
N ASN A 129 14.01 -27.46 -2.57
CA ASN A 129 15.22 -27.16 -1.80
C ASN A 129 14.88 -26.73 -0.37
N LEU A 130 13.90 -25.84 -0.19
CA LEU A 130 13.49 -25.37 1.13
C LEU A 130 12.90 -26.47 1.98
N THR A 131 12.06 -27.35 1.41
CA THR A 131 11.52 -28.52 2.14
C THR A 131 12.62 -29.51 2.58
N ARG A 132 13.74 -29.54 1.85
CA ARG A 132 14.96 -30.27 2.24
C ARG A 132 15.82 -29.52 3.26
N GLY A 133 15.50 -28.27 3.59
CA GLY A 133 16.29 -27.42 4.49
C GLY A 133 17.52 -26.83 3.82
N THR A 134 17.48 -26.66 2.50
CA THR A 134 18.56 -26.09 1.70
C THR A 134 18.12 -24.73 1.16
N TYR A 135 18.82 -23.67 1.55
CA TYR A 135 18.65 -22.31 1.06
C TYR A 135 20.02 -21.61 1.00
N GLN A 136 20.15 -20.64 0.12
CA GLN A 136 21.33 -19.82 -0.09
C GLN A 136 21.22 -18.47 0.64
N SER A 137 20.01 -17.92 0.74
CA SER A 137 19.77 -16.67 1.46
C SER A 137 18.35 -16.58 2.00
N LEU A 138 18.06 -15.54 2.82
CA LEU A 138 16.71 -15.25 3.29
C LEU A 138 15.74 -14.91 2.16
N THR A 139 16.23 -14.50 0.98
CA THR A 139 15.37 -14.23 -0.18
C THR A 139 14.82 -15.49 -0.85
N ASP A 140 15.28 -16.67 -0.41
CA ASP A 140 14.71 -17.93 -0.85
C ASP A 140 13.37 -18.23 -0.17
N GLU A 141 12.89 -17.40 0.77
CA GLU A 141 11.51 -17.54 1.28
C GLU A 141 10.51 -17.48 0.13
N LEU A 142 9.52 -18.37 0.19
CA LEU A 142 8.45 -18.42 -0.80
C LEU A 142 7.30 -17.55 -0.35
N VAL A 143 6.86 -16.64 -1.21
CA VAL A 143 5.77 -15.72 -0.96
C VAL A 143 4.96 -15.58 -2.24
N ASP A 144 3.65 -15.81 -2.15
CA ASP A 144 2.70 -15.47 -3.20
C ASP A 144 1.52 -14.72 -2.59
N VAL A 145 1.15 -13.59 -3.19
CA VAL A 145 0.06 -12.71 -2.74
C VAL A 145 -1.00 -12.59 -3.83
N TRP A 146 -2.27 -12.69 -3.45
CA TRP A 146 -3.42 -12.35 -4.31
C TRP A 146 -4.25 -11.29 -3.61
N VAL A 147 -4.56 -10.22 -4.33
CA VAL A 147 -5.42 -9.14 -3.85
C VAL A 147 -6.76 -9.27 -4.55
N LEU A 148 -7.80 -9.59 -3.78
CA LEU A 148 -9.20 -9.51 -4.16
C LEU A 148 -9.77 -8.18 -3.66
N GLU A 149 -11.07 -7.94 -3.86
CA GLU A 149 -11.73 -6.66 -3.51
C GLU A 149 -11.50 -6.22 -2.05
N ASP A 150 -12.04 -6.94 -1.07
CA ASP A 150 -11.87 -6.66 0.37
C ASP A 150 -11.02 -7.73 1.09
N ILE A 151 -10.30 -8.56 0.33
CA ILE A 151 -9.56 -9.71 0.87
C ILE A 151 -8.18 -9.83 0.23
N THR A 152 -7.16 -9.94 1.06
CA THR A 152 -5.81 -10.35 0.64
C THR A 152 -5.57 -11.81 1.05
N VAL A 153 -5.10 -12.63 0.11
CA VAL A 153 -4.64 -14.00 0.35
C VAL A 153 -3.13 -14.01 0.21
N LEU A 154 -2.41 -14.48 1.25
CA LEU A 154 -0.97 -14.62 1.24
C LEU A 154 -0.60 -16.07 1.55
N LEU A 155 0.17 -16.71 0.69
CA LEU A 155 0.78 -18.02 0.94
C LEU A 155 2.28 -17.81 1.17
N GLN A 156 2.83 -18.41 2.24
CA GLN A 156 4.26 -18.31 2.50
C GLN A 156 4.87 -19.60 3.04
N TYR A 157 6.16 -19.80 2.74
CA TYR A 157 7.00 -20.82 3.35
C TYR A 157 8.31 -20.19 3.83
N ARG A 158 8.48 -20.16 5.16
CA ARG A 158 9.54 -19.39 5.81
C ARG A 158 10.80 -20.20 6.05
N ILE A 159 11.91 -19.47 6.12
CA ILE A 159 13.22 -19.98 6.53
C ILE A 159 13.41 -19.81 8.04
N ASP A 160 12.79 -18.80 8.64
CA ASP A 160 12.80 -18.57 10.10
C ASP A 160 11.40 -18.20 10.63
N PRO A 161 10.74 -19.07 11.43
CA PRO A 161 11.18 -20.40 11.81
C PRO A 161 11.13 -21.37 10.63
N MET A 162 12.15 -22.24 10.51
CA MET A 162 12.28 -23.14 9.35
C MET A 162 11.09 -24.11 9.25
N PHE A 163 10.67 -24.35 8.01
CA PHE A 163 9.56 -25.25 7.64
C PHE A 163 8.17 -24.76 8.03
N GLU A 164 8.03 -23.51 8.47
CA GLU A 164 6.72 -22.92 8.69
C GLU A 164 6.04 -22.66 7.34
N PHE A 165 4.92 -23.34 7.12
CA PHE A 165 4.05 -23.14 5.98
C PHE A 165 2.75 -22.51 6.45
N SER A 166 2.42 -21.36 5.86
CA SER A 166 1.32 -20.53 6.34
C SER A 166 0.48 -19.97 5.19
N LEU A 167 -0.84 -20.03 5.36
CA LEU A 167 -1.83 -19.37 4.53
C LEU A 167 -2.53 -18.30 5.35
N PHE A 168 -2.45 -17.06 4.90
CA PHE A 168 -3.09 -15.90 5.48
C PHE A 168 -4.25 -15.48 4.60
N VAL A 169 -5.37 -15.16 5.24
CA VAL A 169 -6.50 -14.50 4.61
C VAL A 169 -6.83 -13.28 5.45
N THR A 170 -6.48 -12.10 4.95
CA THR A 170 -6.79 -10.83 5.60
C THR A 170 -8.06 -10.28 4.99
N LYS A 171 -9.09 -10.11 5.80
CA LYS A 171 -10.26 -9.33 5.44
C LYS A 171 -10.00 -7.88 5.83
N HIS A 172 -10.07 -6.99 4.86
CA HIS A 172 -9.92 -5.57 5.08
C HIS A 172 -11.27 -4.94 5.46
N LEU A 173 -11.26 -4.02 6.41
CA LEU A 173 -12.43 -3.17 6.63
C LEU A 173 -12.60 -2.28 5.38
N PRO A 174 -13.77 -2.30 4.70
CA PRO A 174 -14.00 -1.39 3.59
C PRO A 174 -13.85 0.05 4.08
N LYS A 175 -12.83 0.75 3.58
CA LYS A 175 -12.67 2.18 3.82
C LYS A 175 -13.63 2.90 2.86
N GLU A 176 -14.63 3.59 3.40
CA GLU A 176 -15.54 4.38 2.58
C GLU A 176 -14.83 5.65 2.11
N ILE A 177 -14.79 5.86 0.79
CA ILE A 177 -14.22 7.09 0.23
C ILE A 177 -15.13 8.26 0.60
N ASN A 178 -14.59 9.21 1.36
CA ASN A 178 -15.31 10.44 1.67
C ASN A 178 -15.36 11.35 0.43
N ARG A 179 -16.51 11.32 -0.26
CA ARG A 179 -16.81 12.13 -1.45
C ARG A 179 -17.34 13.52 -1.12
N GLU A 180 -17.49 13.90 0.15
CA GLU A 180 -17.99 15.24 0.49
C GLU A 180 -17.04 16.32 -0.05
N PRO A 181 -17.57 17.39 -0.65
CA PRO A 181 -16.77 18.54 -1.06
C PRO A 181 -15.97 19.08 0.13
N ARG A 182 -14.64 19.19 -0.02
CA ARG A 182 -13.80 19.69 1.07
C ARG A 182 -14.04 21.20 1.23
N LYS A 183 -14.59 21.57 2.38
CA LYS A 183 -14.94 22.96 2.71
C LYS A 183 -13.71 23.80 3.10
N ASN A 184 -12.62 23.14 3.49
CA ASN A 184 -11.40 23.76 3.98
C ASN A 184 -10.30 23.76 2.90
N TRP A 185 -10.51 24.62 1.89
CA TRP A 185 -9.47 25.24 1.06
C TRP A 185 -8.60 24.33 0.14
N THR A 186 -8.14 24.94 -0.97
CA THR A 186 -7.17 24.36 -1.91
C THR A 186 -5.75 24.38 -1.36
N ILE A 187 -4.87 23.51 -1.88
CA ILE A 187 -3.44 23.51 -1.52
C ILE A 187 -2.79 24.90 -1.68
N ALA A 188 -3.27 25.71 -2.64
CA ALA A 188 -2.84 27.09 -2.91
C ALA A 188 -2.58 27.90 -1.65
N LYS A 189 -3.53 27.85 -0.71
CA LYS A 189 -3.54 28.71 0.48
C LYS A 189 -2.52 28.31 1.52
N HIS A 190 -1.93 27.14 1.35
CA HIS A 190 -0.91 26.60 2.22
C HIS A 190 0.49 26.66 1.63
N LEU A 191 0.58 26.96 0.33
CA LEU A 191 1.84 27.22 -0.34
C LEU A 191 2.27 28.65 0.01
N LYS A 192 3.54 28.79 0.37
CA LYS A 192 4.13 30.07 0.81
C LYS A 192 4.62 30.90 -0.36
N ASN A 193 5.05 30.25 -1.43
CA ASN A 193 5.62 30.91 -2.58
C ASN A 193 4.55 31.17 -3.65
N ASP A 194 4.69 32.30 -4.33
CA ASP A 194 3.91 32.62 -5.53
C ASP A 194 4.56 31.96 -6.75
N PHE A 195 3.95 30.88 -7.24
CA PHE A 195 4.47 30.15 -8.39
C PHE A 195 4.41 30.94 -9.68
N SER A 196 3.48 31.90 -9.82
CA SER A 196 3.45 32.77 -11.00
C SER A 196 4.71 33.65 -11.03
N SER A 197 5.15 34.11 -9.87
CA SER A 197 6.39 34.85 -9.70
C SER A 197 7.61 33.97 -9.93
N ILE A 198 7.71 32.82 -9.26
CA ILE A 198 8.83 31.87 -9.43
C ILE A 198 8.98 31.47 -10.90
N PHE A 199 7.87 31.16 -11.56
CA PHE A 199 7.93 30.74 -12.96
C PHE A 199 8.31 31.87 -13.92
N SER A 200 8.22 33.12 -13.47
CA SER A 200 8.70 34.29 -14.21
C SER A 200 10.17 34.62 -13.94
N THR A 201 10.81 34.00 -12.94
CA THR A 201 12.24 34.17 -12.68
C THR A 201 13.09 33.25 -13.56
N GLN A 202 14.40 33.47 -13.52
CA GLN A 202 15.38 32.63 -14.20
C GLN A 202 15.44 31.25 -13.52
N GLU A 203 15.24 30.20 -14.29
CA GLU A 203 15.42 28.82 -13.84
C GLU A 203 16.90 28.44 -13.63
N ASP A 204 17.15 27.50 -12.73
CA ASP A 204 18.49 26.94 -12.48
C ASP A 204 18.90 25.99 -13.60
N SER A 205 17.94 25.21 -14.12
CA SER A 205 18.15 24.35 -15.28
C SER A 205 16.85 24.05 -16.04
N LYS A 206 17.02 23.59 -17.29
CA LYS A 206 15.95 23.19 -18.21
C LYS A 206 16.29 21.82 -18.81
N ILE A 207 15.33 20.89 -18.80
CA ILE A 207 15.45 19.58 -19.46
C ILE A 207 14.28 19.40 -20.43
N GLU A 208 14.59 19.00 -21.67
CA GLU A 208 13.60 18.63 -22.68
C GLU A 208 13.36 17.12 -22.65
N VAL A 209 12.10 16.71 -22.57
CA VAL A 209 11.69 15.30 -22.57
C VAL A 209 11.16 14.95 -23.95
N GLN A 210 11.80 13.98 -24.61
CA GLN A 210 11.42 13.55 -25.95
C GLN A 210 10.39 12.41 -25.93
N SER A 211 9.44 12.48 -26.86
CA SER A 211 8.55 11.40 -27.27
C SER A 211 9.33 10.35 -28.07
N GLU A 212 8.74 9.15 -28.26
CA GLU A 212 9.32 8.08 -29.08
C GLU A 212 9.60 8.48 -30.54
N ASP A 213 8.84 9.44 -31.08
CA ASP A 213 9.01 9.98 -32.42
C ASP A 213 10.06 11.11 -32.52
N GLY A 214 10.75 11.43 -31.42
CA GLY A 214 11.76 12.47 -31.33
C GLY A 214 11.22 13.89 -31.18
N THR A 215 9.90 14.07 -31.07
CA THR A 215 9.29 15.37 -30.73
C THR A 215 9.45 15.68 -29.23
N ILE A 216 9.49 16.95 -28.85
CA ILE A 216 9.53 17.33 -27.43
C ILE A 216 8.11 17.17 -26.86
N ALA A 217 7.95 16.20 -25.95
CA ALA A 217 6.70 15.92 -25.25
C ALA A 217 6.42 16.95 -24.16
N SER A 218 7.47 17.29 -23.39
CA SER A 218 7.38 18.22 -22.26
C SER A 218 8.72 18.87 -21.96
N VAL A 219 8.68 19.94 -21.17
CA VAL A 219 9.87 20.60 -20.62
C VAL A 219 9.79 20.64 -19.10
N LYS A 220 10.91 20.34 -18.44
CA LYS A 220 11.10 20.46 -17.00
C LYS A 220 11.97 21.68 -16.68
N TYR A 221 11.54 22.48 -15.72
CA TYR A 221 12.25 23.64 -15.18
C TYR A 221 12.53 23.42 -13.70
N PHE A 222 13.71 23.79 -13.25
CA PHE A 222 14.14 23.56 -11.87
C PHE A 222 14.43 24.89 -11.18
N TYR A 223 13.97 25.01 -9.93
CA TYR A 223 14.12 26.21 -9.11
C TYR A 223 14.48 25.85 -7.67
N GLN A 224 15.40 26.61 -7.08
CA GLN A 224 15.54 26.73 -5.64
C GLN A 224 14.50 27.70 -5.08
N LEU A 225 13.76 27.26 -4.06
CA LEU A 225 12.77 28.07 -3.36
C LEU A 225 13.44 28.93 -2.28
N GLU A 226 13.16 30.24 -2.28
CA GLU A 226 13.65 31.16 -1.24
C GLU A 226 13.07 30.83 0.15
N SER A 227 11.81 30.38 0.18
CA SER A 227 11.13 29.95 1.40
C SER A 227 10.71 28.50 1.30
N LYS A 228 11.09 27.68 2.29
CA LYS A 228 10.74 26.26 2.31
C LYS A 228 9.23 26.02 2.35
N GLU A 229 8.72 25.28 1.38
CA GLU A 229 7.34 24.78 1.37
C GLU A 229 7.16 23.69 2.41
N PHE A 230 6.05 23.79 3.15
CA PHE A 230 5.77 22.91 4.30
C PHE A 230 6.90 22.84 5.35
N GLY A 231 7.87 23.78 5.32
CA GLY A 231 9.02 23.82 6.22
C GLY A 231 10.20 22.96 5.80
N ILE A 232 10.07 22.11 4.78
CA ILE A 232 11.11 21.15 4.40
C ILE A 232 11.52 21.19 2.93
N PHE A 233 10.59 21.46 2.03
CA PHE A 233 10.85 21.41 0.60
C PHE A 233 11.46 22.73 0.15
N ASP A 234 12.68 22.70 -0.38
CA ASP A 234 13.40 23.86 -0.87
C ASP A 234 13.71 23.79 -2.37
N GLU A 235 13.37 22.69 -3.03
CA GLU A 235 13.53 22.51 -4.47
C GLU A 235 12.16 22.30 -5.14
N LEU A 236 12.00 22.89 -6.32
CA LEU A 236 10.80 22.78 -7.14
C LEU A 236 11.20 22.38 -8.58
N GLU A 237 10.67 21.25 -9.04
CA GLU A 237 10.58 20.92 -10.46
C GLU A 237 9.19 21.30 -10.99
N VAL A 238 9.15 22.00 -12.12
CA VAL A 238 7.93 22.30 -12.87
C VAL A 238 8.00 21.64 -14.24
N GLN A 239 7.14 20.65 -14.48
CA GLN A 239 7.01 20.00 -15.79
C GLN A 239 5.73 20.46 -16.49
N GLN A 240 5.85 20.92 -17.74
CA GLN A 240 4.74 21.33 -18.58
C GLN A 240 4.78 20.64 -19.95
N GLY A 241 3.60 20.33 -20.49
CA GLY A 241 3.47 19.79 -21.84
C GLY A 241 3.91 20.77 -22.94
N GLY A 242 4.51 20.22 -24.00
CA GLY A 242 5.02 20.97 -25.15
C GLY A 242 6.50 21.35 -25.01
N ASN A 243 6.96 22.24 -25.89
CA ASN A 243 8.37 22.60 -26.07
C ASN A 243 8.75 23.97 -25.48
N GLU A 244 7.78 24.75 -25.02
CA GLU A 244 7.96 26.09 -24.51
C GLU A 244 7.22 26.31 -23.19
N LYS A 245 7.80 27.17 -22.34
CA LYS A 245 7.29 27.59 -21.04
C LYS A 245 5.95 28.29 -21.21
N ASP A 246 4.92 27.82 -20.53
CA ASP A 246 3.61 28.48 -20.48
C ASP A 246 3.44 29.22 -19.15
N PHE A 247 3.66 30.54 -19.19
CA PHE A 247 3.50 31.44 -18.05
C PHE A 247 2.04 31.61 -17.61
N SER A 248 1.07 31.23 -18.46
CA SER A 248 -0.35 31.35 -18.11
C SER A 248 -0.84 30.19 -17.26
N PHE A 249 -0.06 29.12 -17.12
CA PHE A 249 -0.44 27.93 -16.36
C PHE A 249 -1.78 27.32 -16.83
N GLN A 250 -2.10 27.50 -18.12
CA GLN A 250 -3.31 26.95 -18.76
C GLN A 250 -3.06 25.53 -19.31
N LYS A 251 -1.80 25.11 -19.37
CA LYS A 251 -1.43 23.73 -19.68
C LYS A 251 -1.41 22.84 -18.43
N PRO A 252 -1.64 21.53 -18.58
CA PRO A 252 -1.36 20.56 -17.54
C PRO A 252 0.07 20.75 -17.02
N THR A 253 0.19 20.94 -15.71
CA THR A 253 1.43 21.28 -15.05
C THR A 253 1.63 20.35 -13.86
N HIS A 254 2.83 19.76 -13.78
CA HIS A 254 3.27 19.00 -12.61
C HIS A 254 4.21 19.89 -11.81
N LEU A 255 3.92 20.06 -10.53
CA LEU A 255 4.84 20.64 -9.55
C LEU A 255 5.34 19.50 -8.67
N THR A 256 6.66 19.35 -8.59
CA THR A 256 7.29 18.33 -7.75
C THR A 256 8.22 19.03 -6.77
N PHE A 257 7.86 18.96 -5.50
CA PHE A 257 8.58 19.55 -4.39
C PHE A 257 9.46 18.50 -3.73
N THR A 258 10.73 18.83 -3.58
CA THR A 258 11.75 17.97 -2.97
C THR A 258 12.61 18.78 -2.00
N SER A 259 13.46 18.09 -1.25
CA SER A 259 14.40 18.73 -0.33
C SER A 259 15.82 18.39 -0.77
N SER A 260 16.65 19.44 -0.86
CA SER A 260 18.08 19.32 -1.09
C SER A 260 18.83 18.61 0.05
N THR A 261 18.15 18.33 1.17
CA THR A 261 18.71 17.71 2.38
C THR A 261 17.83 16.58 2.88
N ASP A 262 18.44 15.62 3.59
CA ASP A 262 17.71 14.53 4.24
C ASP A 262 16.65 15.05 5.23
N ILE A 263 15.43 14.53 5.08
CA ILE A 263 14.28 14.89 5.92
C ILE A 263 14.16 13.88 7.06
N THR A 264 13.91 14.35 8.29
CA THR A 264 13.68 13.47 9.45
C THR A 264 12.29 12.82 9.40
N LEU A 265 12.12 11.65 10.05
CA LEU A 265 10.80 11.01 10.18
C LEU A 265 9.75 11.97 10.74
N VAL A 266 10.10 12.72 11.80
CA VAL A 266 9.20 13.71 12.42
C VAL A 266 8.70 14.72 11.39
N ASN A 267 9.59 15.26 10.56
CA ASN A 267 9.19 16.23 9.55
C ASN A 267 8.35 15.60 8.43
N MET A 268 8.63 14.35 8.04
CA MET A 268 7.80 13.62 7.07
C MET A 268 6.38 13.45 7.61
N VAL A 269 6.25 12.96 8.84
CA VAL A 269 4.97 12.78 9.54
C VAL A 269 4.22 14.11 9.64
N GLU A 270 4.89 15.19 10.05
CA GLU A 270 4.26 16.52 10.15
C GLU A 270 3.69 17.02 8.82
N VAL A 271 4.38 16.76 7.70
CA VAL A 271 3.86 17.12 6.37
C VAL A 271 2.65 16.28 6.00
N VAL A 272 2.71 14.96 6.18
CA VAL A 272 1.59 14.05 5.85
C VAL A 272 0.36 14.39 6.69
N GLU A 273 0.52 14.54 8.00
CA GLU A 273 -0.56 14.91 8.94
C GLU A 273 -1.16 16.27 8.59
N LYS A 274 -0.34 17.22 8.13
CA LYS A 274 -0.85 18.53 7.68
C LYS A 274 -1.68 18.41 6.40
N LEU A 275 -1.31 17.56 5.46
CA LEU A 275 -2.09 17.29 4.24
C LEU A 275 -3.40 16.56 4.57
N ILE A 276 -3.35 15.54 5.42
CA ILE A 276 -4.53 14.83 5.93
C ILE A 276 -5.46 15.79 6.67
N LYS A 277 -4.95 16.66 7.54
CA LYS A 277 -5.78 17.65 8.24
C LYS A 277 -6.41 18.67 7.29
N MET A 278 -5.73 18.99 6.19
CA MET A 278 -6.23 19.91 5.16
C MET A 278 -7.36 19.27 4.36
N TYR A 279 -7.12 18.07 3.82
CA TYR A 279 -8.04 17.43 2.88
C TYR A 279 -9.00 16.45 3.52
N GLY A 280 -8.76 16.01 4.75
CA GLY A 280 -9.38 14.83 5.33
C GLY A 280 -8.85 13.53 4.71
N PRO A 281 -9.63 12.43 4.77
CA PRO A 281 -9.21 11.13 4.25
C PRO A 281 -8.75 11.17 2.80
N ASP A 282 -7.76 10.35 2.48
CA ASP A 282 -7.18 10.20 1.15
C ASP A 282 -8.10 9.47 0.15
N ASN A 283 -7.60 9.22 -1.07
CA ASN A 283 -8.33 8.49 -2.11
C ASN A 283 -8.77 7.08 -1.66
N GLY A 284 -8.04 6.48 -0.71
CA GLY A 284 -8.36 5.18 -0.11
C GLY A 284 -9.19 5.28 1.16
N GLY A 285 -9.65 6.48 1.56
CA GLY A 285 -10.43 6.68 2.79
C GLY A 285 -9.58 6.67 4.07
N THR A 286 -8.26 6.83 3.98
CA THR A 286 -7.36 6.76 5.14
C THR A 286 -7.15 8.13 5.77
N GLU A 287 -7.33 8.22 7.10
CA GLU A 287 -7.33 9.49 7.86
C GLU A 287 -6.08 9.72 8.73
N GLU A 288 -5.12 8.81 8.73
CA GLU A 288 -3.87 8.93 9.51
C GLU A 288 -2.77 8.08 8.88
N LEU A 289 -1.52 8.25 9.34
CA LEU A 289 -0.44 7.30 9.04
C LEU A 289 -0.59 6.04 9.89
N GLU A 290 -0.57 4.87 9.24
CA GLU A 290 -0.62 3.58 9.93
C GLU A 290 0.77 3.22 10.46
N VAL A 291 0.85 2.45 11.56
CA VAL A 291 2.12 2.15 12.26
C VAL A 291 3.16 1.55 11.31
N HIS A 292 2.76 0.62 10.45
CA HIS A 292 3.67 -0.02 9.51
C HIS A 292 4.23 0.94 8.45
N GLU A 293 3.56 2.07 8.19
CA GLU A 293 4.07 3.10 7.29
C GLU A 293 5.10 3.99 7.96
N LEU A 294 4.96 4.20 9.27
CA LEU A 294 6.00 4.83 10.08
C LEU A 294 7.28 3.98 10.05
N ASP A 295 7.14 2.66 10.19
CA ASP A 295 8.29 1.73 10.07
C ASP A 295 8.93 1.82 8.68
N ILE A 296 8.14 1.84 7.60
CA ILE A 296 8.66 1.99 6.22
C ILE A 296 9.44 3.31 6.06
N LEU A 297 8.89 4.42 6.56
CA LEU A 297 9.50 5.75 6.48
C LEU A 297 10.75 5.87 7.37
N GLU A 298 10.76 5.25 8.55
CA GLU A 298 11.90 5.18 9.45
C GLU A 298 13.05 4.38 8.82
N ASP A 299 12.73 3.24 8.23
CA ASP A 299 13.67 2.34 7.55
C ASP A 299 14.15 2.87 6.18
N ARG A 300 13.64 4.01 5.71
CA ARG A 300 13.92 4.56 4.38
C ARG A 300 13.59 3.59 3.24
N ARG A 301 12.50 2.85 3.37
CA ARG A 301 11.99 1.96 2.31
C ARG A 301 10.98 2.69 1.43
N TYR A 302 10.85 2.25 0.18
CA TYR A 302 9.86 2.79 -0.74
C TYR A 302 8.46 2.80 -0.11
N TRP A 303 7.87 3.99 -0.05
CA TRP A 303 6.53 4.22 0.46
C TRP A 303 5.69 4.82 -0.65
N THR A 304 4.65 4.08 -1.05
CA THR A 304 3.70 4.49 -2.10
C THR A 304 3.00 5.80 -1.76
N GLY A 305 2.89 6.14 -0.46
CA GLY A 305 2.44 7.46 -0.07
C GLY A 305 0.94 7.62 0.18
N ARG A 306 0.51 8.88 0.17
CA ARG A 306 -0.90 9.31 0.28
C ARG A 306 -1.26 10.16 -0.91
N SER A 307 -2.44 9.94 -1.48
CA SER A 307 -2.92 10.68 -2.65
C SER A 307 -4.34 11.20 -2.49
N TRP A 308 -4.58 12.39 -3.02
CA TRP A 308 -5.89 13.01 -3.13
C TRP A 308 -6.09 13.45 -4.57
N GLY A 309 -7.06 12.88 -5.27
CA GLY A 309 -7.51 13.32 -6.60
C GLY A 309 -8.82 14.08 -6.43
N PHE A 310 -8.89 15.30 -6.92
CA PHE A 310 -10.05 16.17 -6.75
C PHE A 310 -10.78 16.40 -8.05
N ASN A 311 -12.10 16.55 -7.96
CA ASN A 311 -12.94 17.01 -9.05
C ASN A 311 -13.21 18.53 -9.02
N GLU A 312 -13.99 19.02 -9.98
CA GLU A 312 -14.34 20.44 -10.11
C GLU A 312 -15.02 21.04 -8.87
N VAL A 313 -15.75 20.24 -8.08
CA VAL A 313 -16.40 20.68 -6.83
C VAL A 313 -15.53 20.45 -5.59
N HIS A 314 -14.26 20.07 -5.78
CA HIS A 314 -13.31 19.77 -4.70
C HIS A 314 -13.75 18.60 -3.80
N GLY A 315 -14.48 17.64 -4.35
CA GLY A 315 -14.66 16.30 -3.77
C GLY A 315 -13.60 15.34 -4.30
N ILE A 316 -13.41 14.19 -3.65
CA ILE A 316 -12.52 13.14 -4.20
C ILE A 316 -13.10 12.63 -5.52
N TYR A 317 -12.31 12.66 -6.59
CA TYR A 317 -12.68 12.31 -7.96
C TYR A 317 -13.11 10.84 -8.09
N ASP A 318 -14.31 10.63 -8.62
CA ASP A 318 -14.90 9.32 -8.81
C ASP A 318 -14.73 8.79 -10.24
N VAL A 319 -13.77 7.88 -10.42
CA VAL A 319 -13.47 7.25 -11.71
C VAL A 319 -14.64 6.44 -12.27
N GLU A 320 -15.54 5.96 -11.43
CA GLU A 320 -16.72 5.19 -11.86
C GLU A 320 -17.88 6.09 -12.31
N ASN A 321 -17.85 7.38 -11.95
CA ASN A 321 -18.85 8.34 -12.35
C ASN A 321 -18.44 9.02 -13.67
N PRO A 322 -19.08 8.72 -14.81
CA PRO A 322 -18.69 9.27 -16.10
C PRO A 322 -18.95 10.79 -16.23
N ASN A 323 -19.72 11.37 -15.31
CA ASN A 323 -19.96 12.81 -15.28
C ASN A 323 -18.97 13.55 -14.40
N ASP A 324 -18.17 12.82 -13.62
CA ASP A 324 -17.15 13.43 -12.78
C ASP A 324 -15.90 13.73 -13.62
N LYS A 325 -15.24 14.84 -13.33
CA LYS A 325 -14.03 15.27 -14.03
C LYS A 325 -12.94 15.58 -13.04
N MET A 326 -11.78 14.99 -13.27
CA MET A 326 -10.61 15.23 -12.48
C MET A 326 -10.04 16.61 -12.78
N SER A 327 -9.86 17.42 -11.75
CA SER A 327 -9.35 18.78 -11.84
C SER A 327 -7.85 18.83 -11.52
N TYR A 328 -7.48 18.31 -10.35
CA TYR A 328 -6.09 18.24 -9.91
C TYR A 328 -5.88 17.10 -8.92
N SER A 329 -4.63 16.71 -8.70
CA SER A 329 -4.25 15.77 -7.65
C SER A 329 -3.05 16.24 -6.84
N VAL A 330 -2.99 15.74 -5.61
CA VAL A 330 -1.88 15.93 -4.68
C VAL A 330 -1.42 14.54 -4.25
N TRP A 331 -0.12 14.30 -4.26
CA TRP A 331 0.46 13.02 -3.87
C TRP A 331 1.74 13.27 -3.05
N VAL A 332 1.90 12.58 -1.93
CA VAL A 332 3.12 12.59 -1.14
C VAL A 332 3.65 11.17 -1.05
N SER A 333 4.94 10.95 -1.29
CA SER A 333 5.57 9.62 -1.31
C SER A 333 7.04 9.67 -0.88
N TYR A 334 7.66 8.49 -0.73
CA TYR A 334 9.09 8.36 -0.43
C TYR A 334 9.72 7.27 -1.31
N ASP A 335 10.83 7.61 -1.96
CA ASP A 335 11.66 6.68 -2.73
C ASP A 335 13.14 7.01 -2.51
N ASP A 336 13.91 6.10 -1.90
CA ASP A 336 15.34 6.33 -1.59
C ASP A 336 16.24 6.27 -2.83
N LEU A 337 15.82 5.54 -3.87
CA LEU A 337 16.53 5.44 -5.15
C LEU A 337 16.23 6.63 -6.06
N GLY A 338 15.14 7.35 -5.78
CA GLY A 338 14.64 8.48 -6.54
C GLY A 338 14.95 9.83 -5.89
N THR A 339 13.93 10.66 -5.76
CA THR A 339 14.00 12.03 -5.24
C THR A 339 13.82 12.13 -3.72
N GLY A 340 13.78 11.00 -3.02
CA GLY A 340 13.48 10.96 -1.59
C GLY A 340 12.02 11.28 -1.28
N PHE A 341 11.78 11.98 -0.18
CA PHE A 341 10.44 12.40 0.22
C PHE A 341 9.95 13.53 -0.68
N THR A 342 8.84 13.29 -1.36
CA THR A 342 8.39 14.12 -2.47
C THR A 342 6.92 14.48 -2.30
N LEU A 343 6.59 15.75 -2.52
CA LEU A 343 5.21 16.22 -2.67
C LEU A 343 4.99 16.60 -4.14
N THR A 344 4.05 15.94 -4.80
CA THR A 344 3.66 16.21 -6.18
C THR A 344 2.27 16.79 -6.23
N ILE A 345 2.10 17.77 -7.10
CA ILE A 345 0.83 18.39 -7.43
C ILE A 345 0.68 18.35 -8.95
N LEU A 346 -0.43 17.81 -9.42
CA LEU A 346 -0.70 17.65 -10.84
C LEU A 346 -2.02 18.31 -11.20
N SER A 347 -1.99 19.33 -12.07
CA SER A 347 -3.21 19.87 -12.67
C SER A 347 -3.52 19.22 -14.01
N TYR A 348 -4.75 18.74 -14.15
CA TYR A 348 -5.26 18.20 -15.41
C TYR A 348 -5.83 19.32 -16.28
N ASP A 349 -6.42 20.34 -15.64
CA ASP A 349 -6.87 21.58 -16.26
C ASP A 349 -5.98 22.77 -15.83
N SER A 350 -6.50 24.01 -15.98
CA SER A 350 -5.82 25.26 -15.66
C SER A 350 -5.32 25.29 -14.20
N LEU A 351 -4.01 25.19 -13.99
CA LEU A 351 -3.37 25.30 -12.66
C LEU A 351 -3.65 26.69 -12.04
N ILE A 352 -3.84 27.73 -12.86
CA ILE A 352 -4.03 29.11 -12.37
C ILE A 352 -5.22 29.27 -11.41
N GLU A 353 -6.32 28.53 -11.63
CA GLU A 353 -7.54 28.63 -10.80
C GLU A 353 -7.35 28.09 -9.38
N TYR A 354 -6.31 27.27 -9.18
CA TYR A 354 -6.06 26.57 -7.93
C TYR A 354 -4.79 27.02 -7.23
N PHE A 355 -3.96 27.89 -7.82
CA PHE A 355 -2.60 28.19 -7.32
C PHE A 355 -2.17 29.67 -7.37
N VAL A 356 -2.90 30.55 -8.06
CA VAL A 356 -2.56 31.97 -8.11
C VAL A 356 -3.40 32.73 -7.09
N ALA A 357 -2.72 33.42 -6.17
CA ALA A 357 -3.36 34.37 -5.27
C ALA A 357 -3.91 35.54 -6.10
N GLU A 358 -5.17 35.90 -5.90
CA GLU A 358 -5.70 37.19 -6.39
C GLU A 358 -4.96 38.38 -5.79
#